data_AF-A0A2V1DTV9-F1
#
_entry.id   AF-A0A2V1DTV9-F1
#
_cell.length_a   1.000
_cell.length_b   1.000
_cell.length_c   1.000
_cell.angle_alpha   90.00
_cell.angle_beta   90.00
_cell.angle_gamma   90.00
#
_symmetry.space_group_name_H-M   'P 1'
#
loop_
_entity.id
_entity.type
_entity.pdbx_description
1 polymer ?
#
loop_
_entity_poly.entity_id
_entity_poly.type
_entity_poly.pdbx_seq_one_letter_code
_entity_poly.pdbx_strand_id
1 'polypeptide(L)'
;ILQEYLTAEDEIQILQQFDDEWRWNEQVLWTGIPREKAQVWADEHHMQTLTTAMGPLMAKYSPLILKKKKSSKKRRLYIKGASAVFAWRILRGEKVTVLTPPPPERFHPSGLTTYQAIEEPILKWAMRDKNAFRIEMVHPTVRGAEEFRYQVWPVDETVAW
;
A
#
# COMPACT_ATOMS: atom_id res chain seq x y z
N ILE A 1 -3.18 0.24 17.98
CA ILE A 1 -3.58 -0.29 16.66
C ILE A 1 -2.61 -1.39 16.20
N LEU A 2 -1.30 -1.14 16.04
CA LEU A 2 -0.34 -2.15 15.52
C LEU A 2 -0.17 -3.41 16.39
N GLN A 3 -0.23 -3.29 17.73
CA GLN A 3 -0.09 -4.42 18.67
C GLN A 3 -1.19 -5.50 18.53
N GLU A 4 -2.32 -5.19 17.87
CA GLU A 4 -3.36 -6.19 17.57
C GLU A 4 -3.04 -7.02 16.32
N TYR A 5 -2.08 -6.56 15.50
CA TYR A 5 -1.75 -7.13 14.19
C TYR A 5 -0.35 -7.75 14.13
N LEU A 6 0.63 -7.16 14.82
CA LEU A 6 2.03 -7.59 14.84
C LEU A 6 2.54 -7.79 16.25
N THR A 7 3.49 -8.73 16.39
CA THR A 7 4.37 -8.75 17.56
C THR A 7 5.43 -7.63 17.42
N ALA A 8 6.03 -7.20 18.52
CA ALA A 8 7.11 -6.22 18.48
C ALA A 8 8.31 -6.71 17.63
N GLU A 9 8.58 -8.01 17.65
CA GLU A 9 9.65 -8.64 16.86
C GLU A 9 9.34 -8.60 15.35
N ASP A 10 8.08 -8.81 14.97
CA ASP A 10 7.64 -8.70 13.57
C ASP A 10 7.77 -7.24 13.07
N GLU A 11 7.36 -6.28 13.89
CA GLU A 11 7.47 -4.85 13.56
C GLU A 11 8.93 -4.42 13.37
N ILE A 12 9.82 -4.81 14.28
CA ILE A 12 11.26 -4.51 14.18
C ILE A 12 11.85 -5.09 12.89
N GLN A 13 11.53 -6.34 12.56
CA GLN A 13 12.02 -6.97 11.32
C GLN A 13 11.53 -6.25 10.06
N ILE A 14 10.26 -5.83 10.05
CA ILE A 14 9.69 -5.09 8.91
C ILE A 14 10.38 -3.73 8.78
N LEU A 15 10.58 -3.01 9.88
CA LEU A 15 11.26 -1.72 9.87
C LEU A 15 12.71 -1.84 9.38
N GLN A 16 13.45 -2.85 9.85
CA GLN A 16 14.81 -3.13 9.37
C GLN A 16 14.83 -3.41 7.86
N GLN A 17 13.92 -4.26 7.37
CA GLN A 17 13.79 -4.51 5.93
C GLN A 17 13.50 -3.22 5.14
N PHE A 18 12.68 -2.32 5.69
CA PHE A 18 12.40 -1.01 5.11
C PHE A 18 13.51 0.03 5.34
N ASP A 19 14.53 -0.25 6.15
CA ASP A 19 15.71 0.60 6.21
C ASP A 19 16.69 0.23 5.07
N ASP A 20 16.75 -1.05 4.70
CA ASP A 20 17.67 -1.57 3.68
C ASP A 20 17.14 -1.40 2.25
N GLU A 21 15.86 -1.70 1.99
CA GLU A 21 15.32 -1.80 0.63
C GLU A 21 14.49 -0.58 0.19
N TRP A 22 14.26 0.39 1.07
CA TRP A 22 13.28 1.45 0.81
C TRP A 22 13.76 2.48 -0.20
N ARG A 23 12.95 2.69 -1.23
CA ARG A 23 13.20 3.71 -2.24
C ARG A 23 12.31 4.92 -2.02
N TRP A 24 12.89 6.11 -1.99
CA TRP A 24 12.16 7.30 -1.59
C TRP A 24 11.08 7.69 -2.60
N ASN A 25 9.86 7.98 -2.14
CA ASN A 25 8.71 8.42 -2.97
C ASN A 25 8.31 7.45 -4.10
N GLU A 26 8.75 6.19 -4.03
CA GLU A 26 8.50 5.16 -5.03
C GLU A 26 7.52 4.10 -4.52
N GLN A 27 6.59 4.47 -3.63
CA GLN A 27 5.62 3.54 -3.06
C GLN A 27 4.30 3.53 -3.79
N VAL A 28 3.77 2.32 -3.99
CA VAL A 28 2.50 2.07 -4.65
C VAL A 28 1.57 1.31 -3.72
N LEU A 29 0.38 1.86 -3.54
CA LEU A 29 -0.78 1.20 -2.95
C LEU A 29 -1.81 0.91 -4.05
N TRP A 30 -2.78 0.04 -3.77
CA TRP A 30 -3.83 -0.25 -4.74
C TRP A 30 -5.12 -0.69 -4.06
N THR A 31 -6.23 -0.44 -4.74
CA THR A 31 -7.55 -0.90 -4.33
C THR A 31 -8.43 -1.08 -5.56
N GLY A 32 -9.40 -1.99 -5.49
CA GLY A 32 -10.32 -2.25 -6.62
C GLY A 32 -9.70 -2.91 -7.86
N ILE A 33 -8.38 -3.09 -7.93
CA ILE A 33 -7.69 -3.79 -9.03
C ILE A 33 -7.06 -5.11 -8.57
N PRO A 34 -6.90 -6.10 -9.47
CA PRO A 34 -6.18 -7.34 -9.18
C PRO A 34 -4.73 -7.08 -8.74
N ARG A 35 -4.25 -7.84 -7.74
CA ARG A 35 -2.89 -7.71 -7.21
C ARG A 35 -1.84 -7.86 -8.29
N GLU A 36 -2.02 -8.79 -9.20
CA GLU A 36 -1.07 -9.11 -10.27
C GLU A 36 -0.88 -7.90 -11.19
N LYS A 37 -1.98 -7.20 -11.52
CA LYS A 37 -1.92 -5.97 -12.31
C LYS A 37 -1.21 -4.84 -11.56
N ALA A 38 -1.49 -4.69 -10.27
CA ALA A 38 -0.83 -3.69 -9.43
C ALA A 38 0.69 -3.94 -9.35
N GLN A 39 1.09 -5.20 -9.22
CA GLN A 39 2.50 -5.57 -9.17
C GLN A 39 3.19 -5.33 -10.51
N VAL A 40 2.60 -5.76 -11.63
CA VAL A 40 3.16 -5.53 -12.97
C VAL A 40 3.36 -4.04 -13.22
N TRP A 41 2.34 -3.22 -12.93
CA TRP A 41 2.46 -1.78 -13.10
C TRP A 41 3.56 -1.20 -12.21
N ALA A 42 3.67 -1.63 -10.95
CA ALA A 42 4.74 -1.17 -10.07
C ALA A 42 6.14 -1.56 -10.60
N ASP A 43 6.30 -2.79 -11.09
CA ASP A 43 7.57 -3.29 -11.63
C ASP A 43 7.99 -2.51 -12.89
N GLU A 44 7.05 -2.24 -13.81
CA GLU A 44 7.26 -1.44 -15.02
C GLU A 44 7.66 0.01 -14.70
N HIS A 45 7.20 0.54 -13.57
CA HIS A 45 7.49 1.90 -13.11
C HIS A 45 8.60 1.98 -12.07
N HIS A 46 9.31 0.88 -11.81
CA HIS A 46 10.36 0.77 -10.80
C HIS A 46 9.92 1.12 -9.37
N MET A 47 8.62 1.02 -9.10
CA MET A 47 8.01 1.33 -7.81
C MET A 47 7.87 0.09 -6.92
N GLN A 48 7.61 0.32 -5.63
CA GLN A 48 7.55 -0.68 -4.60
C GLN A 48 6.12 -0.83 -4.07
N THR A 49 5.54 -2.00 -4.27
CA THR A 49 4.38 -2.46 -3.50
C THR A 49 4.84 -2.92 -2.11
N LEU A 50 3.90 -3.15 -1.18
CA LEU A 50 4.20 -3.85 0.07
C LEU A 50 4.94 -5.17 -0.17
N THR A 51 4.55 -5.92 -1.21
CA THR A 51 5.21 -7.20 -1.53
C THR A 51 6.68 -6.99 -1.86
N THR A 52 6.97 -6.00 -2.71
CA THR A 52 8.35 -5.66 -3.11
C THR A 52 9.17 -5.20 -1.90
N ALA A 53 8.65 -4.25 -1.12
CA ALA A 53 9.36 -3.67 0.03
C ALA A 53 9.61 -4.68 1.15
N MET A 54 8.71 -5.65 1.35
CA MET A 54 8.90 -6.72 2.33
C MET A 54 9.88 -7.80 1.88
N GLY A 55 10.15 -7.94 0.58
CA GLY A 55 11.15 -8.83 0.02
C GLY A 55 11.12 -10.26 0.62
N PRO A 56 12.24 -10.77 1.18
CA PRO A 56 12.31 -12.10 1.79
C PRO A 56 11.31 -12.34 2.94
N LEU A 57 10.84 -11.29 3.62
CA LEU A 57 9.85 -11.43 4.69
C LEU A 57 8.49 -11.90 4.18
N MET A 58 8.18 -11.65 2.89
CA MET A 58 6.99 -12.24 2.26
C MET A 58 7.08 -13.77 2.19
N ALA A 59 8.30 -14.31 2.03
CA ALA A 59 8.54 -15.75 1.93
C ALA A 59 8.45 -16.45 3.30
N LYS A 60 8.80 -15.79 4.41
CA LYS A 60 8.62 -16.35 5.79
C LYS A 60 7.18 -16.80 6.07
N TYR A 61 6.21 -16.24 5.35
CA TYR A 61 4.79 -16.61 5.43
C TYR A 61 4.24 -17.19 4.12
N SER A 62 5.13 -17.73 3.27
CA SER A 62 4.79 -18.54 2.09
C SER A 62 4.09 -19.85 2.52
N PRO A 63 3.06 -20.31 1.79
CA PRO A 63 2.36 -21.56 2.07
C PRO A 63 3.29 -22.78 2.22
N LEU A 64 4.45 -22.74 1.55
CA LEU A 64 5.45 -23.81 1.56
C LEU A 64 6.22 -23.93 2.89
N ILE A 65 6.38 -22.82 3.62
CA ILE A 65 7.12 -22.76 4.90
C ILE A 65 6.18 -22.96 6.09
N LEU A 66 4.92 -22.51 5.99
CA LEU A 66 3.87 -22.74 6.98
C LEU A 66 3.25 -24.14 6.87
N LYS A 67 4.07 -25.20 6.81
CA LYS A 67 3.65 -26.61 6.67
C LYS A 67 2.83 -27.19 7.85
N LYS A 68 2.39 -26.37 8.81
CA LYS A 68 1.52 -26.83 9.92
C LYS A 68 0.53 -25.76 10.30
N LYS A 69 -0.71 -25.83 9.78
CA LYS A 69 -1.98 -25.32 10.36
C LYS A 69 -1.96 -23.96 11.11
N LYS A 70 -0.99 -23.06 10.91
CA LYS A 70 -1.01 -21.70 11.46
C LYS A 70 -2.05 -20.93 10.63
N SER A 71 -3.18 -20.67 11.28
CA SER A 71 -4.43 -20.28 10.63
C SER A 71 -4.27 -19.10 9.67
N SER A 72 -4.97 -19.17 8.55
CA SER A 72 -5.14 -18.07 7.57
C SER A 72 -5.38 -16.71 8.23
N LYS A 73 -6.02 -16.70 9.41
CA LYS A 73 -6.23 -15.52 10.26
C LYS A 73 -4.92 -14.86 10.70
N LYS A 74 -3.93 -15.60 11.21
CA LYS A 74 -2.64 -15.02 11.67
C LYS A 74 -1.88 -14.40 10.50
N ARG A 75 -1.83 -15.07 9.35
CA ARG A 75 -1.22 -14.51 8.14
C ARG A 75 -1.92 -13.22 7.70
N ARG A 76 -3.26 -13.20 7.69
CA ARG A 76 -4.03 -12.00 7.34
C ARG A 76 -3.75 -10.85 8.30
N LEU A 77 -3.66 -11.11 9.60
CA LEU A 77 -3.32 -10.09 10.61
C LEU A 77 -1.91 -9.55 10.40
N TYR A 78 -0.94 -10.43 10.16
CA TYR A 78 0.44 -10.03 9.85
C TYR A 78 0.51 -9.11 8.63
N ILE A 79 -0.13 -9.49 7.51
CA ILE A 79 -0.14 -8.65 6.30
C ILE A 79 -0.84 -7.31 6.54
N LYS A 80 -1.94 -7.28 7.30
CA LYS A 80 -2.61 -6.03 7.70
C LYS A 80 -1.70 -5.14 8.55
N GLY A 81 -0.96 -5.74 9.47
CA GLY A 81 0.02 -5.05 10.29
C GLY A 81 1.19 -4.50 9.47
N ALA A 82 1.77 -5.31 8.59
CA ALA A 82 2.84 -4.88 7.70
C ALA A 82 2.40 -3.75 6.75
N SER A 83 1.17 -3.82 6.25
CA SER A 83 0.53 -2.75 5.49
C SER A 83 0.39 -1.46 6.30
N ALA A 84 0.00 -1.54 7.59
CA ALA A 84 -0.04 -0.38 8.46
C ALA A 84 1.35 0.24 8.70
N VAL A 85 2.39 -0.57 8.91
CA VAL A 85 3.78 -0.11 9.02
C VAL A 85 4.26 0.51 7.71
N PHE A 86 3.90 -0.07 6.56
CA PHE A 86 4.21 0.44 5.23
C PHE A 86 3.59 1.82 4.99
N ALA A 87 2.31 1.98 5.29
CA ALA A 87 1.62 3.27 5.24
C ALA A 87 2.28 4.31 6.16
N TRP A 88 2.68 3.91 7.37
CA TRP A 88 3.42 4.79 8.28
C TRP A 88 4.79 5.20 7.76
N ARG A 89 5.50 4.28 7.10
CA ARG A 89 6.82 4.54 6.51
C ARG A 89 6.73 5.50 5.33
N ILE A 90 5.69 5.37 4.51
CA ILE A 90 5.36 6.27 3.38
C ILE A 90 5.27 7.73 3.83
N LEU A 91 4.71 8.00 5.02
CA LEU A 91 4.56 9.36 5.56
C LEU A 91 5.87 10.11 5.82
N ARG A 92 7.02 9.41 5.77
CA ARG A 92 8.32 10.07 5.80
C ARG A 92 8.59 10.81 4.48
N GLY A 93 8.04 10.31 3.39
CA GLY A 93 8.13 10.87 2.04
C GLY A 93 7.20 12.06 1.80
N GLU A 94 7.10 12.42 0.52
CA GLU A 94 6.32 13.53 0.00
C GLU A 94 5.07 13.04 -0.74
N LYS A 95 5.06 11.80 -1.20
CA LYS A 95 3.91 11.29 -1.97
C LYS A 95 3.77 9.77 -1.93
N VAL A 96 2.58 9.32 -2.33
CA VAL A 96 2.28 7.93 -2.65
C VAL A 96 1.38 7.86 -3.87
N THR A 97 1.58 6.83 -4.70
CA THR A 97 0.71 6.52 -5.82
C THR A 97 -0.29 5.43 -5.42
N VAL A 98 -1.57 5.62 -5.75
CA VAL A 98 -2.65 4.66 -5.49
C VAL A 98 -3.28 4.23 -6.81
N LEU A 99 -3.16 2.95 -7.11
CA LEU A 99 -3.79 2.36 -8.30
C LEU A 99 -5.25 2.01 -8.01
N THR A 100 -6.14 2.48 -8.87
CA THR A 100 -7.59 2.31 -8.70
C THR A 100 -8.29 2.06 -10.04
N PRO A 101 -9.48 1.43 -10.08
CA PRO A 101 -10.36 1.55 -11.24
C PRO A 101 -10.67 3.02 -11.55
N PRO A 102 -11.02 3.35 -12.81
CA PRO A 102 -11.38 4.72 -13.16
C PRO A 102 -12.69 5.16 -12.47
N PRO A 103 -12.89 6.48 -12.29
CA PRO A 103 -14.19 7.06 -12.00
C PRO A 103 -15.30 6.51 -12.92
N PRO A 104 -16.54 6.38 -12.40
CA PRO A 104 -16.99 6.86 -11.08
C PRO A 104 -16.67 5.94 -9.89
N GLU A 105 -16.36 4.66 -10.14
CA GLU A 105 -16.22 3.63 -9.10
C GLU A 105 -14.75 3.30 -8.78
N ARG A 106 -14.04 4.28 -8.20
CA ARG A 106 -12.59 4.15 -7.88
C ARG A 106 -12.24 3.18 -6.76
N PHE A 107 -13.22 2.80 -5.95
CA PHE A 107 -12.98 2.07 -4.72
C PHE A 107 -13.82 0.81 -4.67
N HIS A 108 -13.31 -0.21 -3.97
CA HIS A 108 -14.11 -1.40 -3.76
C HIS A 108 -15.37 -1.04 -2.94
N PRO A 109 -16.58 -1.44 -3.39
CA PRO A 109 -17.84 -1.02 -2.76
C PRO A 109 -17.96 -1.37 -1.28
N SER A 110 -17.28 -2.44 -0.84
CA SER A 110 -17.33 -2.86 0.56
C SER A 110 -16.63 -1.89 1.51
N GLY A 111 -15.69 -1.04 1.07
CA GLY A 111 -14.85 -0.27 1.99
C GLY A 111 -13.80 -1.08 2.76
N LEU A 112 -13.88 -2.41 2.72
CA LEU A 112 -13.06 -3.33 3.52
C LEU A 112 -11.70 -3.72 2.90
N THR A 113 -11.25 -3.06 1.82
CA THR A 113 -9.90 -3.33 1.30
C THR A 113 -8.85 -2.87 2.31
N THR A 114 -7.66 -3.48 2.27
CA THR A 114 -6.56 -3.07 3.15
C THR A 114 -6.25 -1.58 3.01
N TYR A 115 -6.25 -1.07 1.77
CA TYR A 115 -6.09 0.35 1.50
C TYR A 115 -7.15 1.20 2.22
N GLN A 116 -8.44 0.96 1.96
CA GLN A 116 -9.53 1.78 2.50
C GLN A 116 -9.66 1.67 4.04
N ALA A 117 -9.44 0.48 4.60
CA ALA A 117 -9.69 0.22 6.01
C ALA A 117 -8.48 0.52 6.93
N ILE A 118 -7.27 0.60 6.37
CA ILE A 118 -6.03 0.70 7.16
C ILE A 118 -5.11 1.79 6.60
N GLU A 119 -4.67 1.65 5.34
CA GLU A 119 -3.60 2.49 4.79
C GLU A 119 -4.05 3.94 4.59
N GLU A 120 -5.16 4.16 3.91
CA GLU A 120 -5.72 5.49 3.65
C GLU A 120 -6.02 6.27 4.94
N PRO A 121 -6.67 5.68 5.97
CA PRO A 121 -6.84 6.34 7.26
C PRO A 121 -5.52 6.78 7.90
N ILE A 122 -4.48 5.94 7.86
CA ILE A 122 -3.15 6.30 8.39
C ILE A 122 -2.57 7.48 7.61
N LEU A 123 -2.59 7.40 6.28
CA LEU A 123 -2.06 8.43 5.39
C LEU A 123 -2.75 9.79 5.58
N LYS A 124 -4.09 9.80 5.71
CA LYS A 124 -4.87 11.03 5.87
C LYS A 124 -4.83 11.57 7.30
N TRP A 125 -4.80 10.71 8.32
CA TRP A 125 -4.83 11.14 9.72
C TRP A 125 -3.53 11.80 10.17
N ALA A 126 -2.39 11.21 9.83
CA ALA A 126 -1.08 11.66 10.31
C ALA A 126 -0.62 13.01 9.70
N MET A 127 -1.26 13.46 8.62
CA MET A 127 -0.83 14.63 7.84
C MET A 127 -1.72 15.86 8.02
N ARG A 128 -2.60 15.88 9.02
CA ARG A 128 -3.34 17.10 9.39
C ARG A 128 -2.43 18.31 9.67
N ASP A 129 -1.15 18.08 9.98
CA ASP A 129 -0.15 19.13 10.28
C ASP A 129 1.02 19.21 9.27
N LYS A 130 1.06 18.40 8.21
CA LYS A 130 2.16 18.38 7.23
C LYS A 130 1.67 18.73 5.82
N ASN A 131 1.87 19.99 5.42
CA ASN A 131 1.41 20.57 4.15
C ASN A 131 2.02 19.96 2.86
N ALA A 132 2.96 19.02 2.93
CA ALA A 132 3.73 18.57 1.77
C ALA A 132 3.36 17.18 1.22
N PHE A 133 2.63 16.35 1.98
CA PHE A 133 2.35 14.98 1.54
C PHE A 133 1.09 14.88 0.69
N ARG A 134 1.20 14.21 -0.45
CA ARG A 134 0.10 14.04 -1.39
C ARG A 134 -0.18 12.60 -1.77
N ILE A 135 -1.46 12.33 -2.04
CA ILE A 135 -1.92 11.05 -2.59
C ILE A 135 -2.26 11.31 -4.06
N GLU A 136 -1.54 10.62 -4.95
CA GLU A 136 -1.76 10.64 -6.39
C GLU A 136 -2.52 9.36 -6.80
N MET A 137 -3.53 9.47 -7.66
CA MET A 137 -4.23 8.31 -8.21
C MET A 137 -3.84 8.06 -9.66
N VAL A 138 -3.83 6.78 -10.03
CA VAL A 138 -3.58 6.30 -11.39
C VAL A 138 -4.57 5.18 -11.73
N HIS A 139 -5.02 5.15 -12.99
CA HIS A 139 -6.00 4.20 -13.50
C HIS A 139 -5.39 3.28 -14.57
N PRO A 140 -4.56 2.29 -14.18
CA PRO A 140 -3.80 1.48 -15.13
C PRO A 140 -4.67 0.59 -16.02
N THR A 141 -5.97 0.49 -15.75
CA THR A 141 -6.92 -0.28 -16.58
C THR A 141 -7.49 0.51 -17.75
N VAL A 142 -7.20 1.81 -17.87
CA VAL A 142 -7.71 2.67 -18.94
C VAL A 142 -6.65 2.83 -20.02
N ARG A 143 -6.94 2.28 -21.20
CA ARG A 143 -6.01 2.34 -22.33
C ARG A 143 -5.76 3.77 -22.79
N GLY A 144 -4.50 4.17 -22.90
CA GLY A 144 -4.06 5.52 -23.27
C GLY A 144 -3.98 6.52 -22.10
N ALA A 145 -4.42 6.12 -20.91
CA ALA A 145 -4.36 6.92 -19.69
C ALA A 145 -3.74 6.14 -18.52
N GLU A 146 -3.00 5.07 -18.82
CA GLU A 146 -2.37 4.19 -17.84
C GLU A 146 -1.41 4.94 -16.91
N GLU A 147 -0.82 6.04 -17.43
CA GLU A 147 0.13 6.90 -16.72
C GLU A 147 -0.45 8.23 -16.26
N PHE A 148 -1.73 8.49 -16.54
CA PHE A 148 -2.34 9.73 -16.11
C PHE A 148 -2.45 9.73 -14.58
N ARG A 149 -1.87 10.78 -13.97
CA ARG A 149 -1.85 10.96 -12.52
C ARG A 149 -2.55 12.26 -12.16
N TYR A 150 -3.37 12.22 -11.12
CA TYR A 150 -3.98 13.40 -10.51
C TYR A 150 -4.01 13.28 -9.00
N GLN A 151 -4.02 14.42 -8.31
CA GLN A 151 -4.02 14.45 -6.86
C GLN A 151 -5.44 14.24 -6.33
N VAL A 152 -5.57 13.48 -5.24
CA VAL A 152 -6.85 13.31 -4.51
C VAL A 152 -6.77 13.76 -3.05
N TRP A 153 -5.56 14.03 -2.57
CA TRP A 153 -5.31 14.55 -1.23
C TRP A 153 -3.95 15.28 -1.22
N PRO A 154 -3.81 16.42 -0.53
CA PRO A 154 -4.82 17.10 0.29
C PRO A 154 -5.83 17.93 -0.52
N VAL A 155 -5.49 18.29 -1.77
CA VAL A 155 -6.43 18.92 -2.71
C VAL A 155 -6.96 17.84 -3.65
N ASP A 156 -8.28 17.76 -3.77
CA ASP A 156 -8.95 16.83 -4.66
C ASP A 156 -9.05 17.42 -6.08
N GLU A 157 -8.22 16.92 -6.99
CA GLU A 157 -8.17 17.29 -8.40
C GLU A 157 -8.82 16.21 -9.28
N THR A 158 -9.75 15.42 -8.74
CA THR A 158 -10.48 14.40 -9.53
C THR A 158 -11.19 14.99 -10.75
N VAL A 159 -11.52 16.28 -10.75
CA VAL A 159 -12.09 17.00 -11.92
C VAL A 159 -11.16 17.07 -13.13
N ALA A 160 -9.85 16.81 -12.94
CA ALA A 160 -8.88 16.77 -14.02
C ALA A 160 -8.86 15.43 -14.79
N TRP A 161 -9.50 14.39 -14.24
CA TRP A 161 -9.73 13.10 -14.92
C TRP A 161 -10.91 13.19 -15.87
#